data_AF-A0A355UHS0-F1
#
_entry.id   AF-A0A355UHS0-F1
#
_cell.length_a   1.000
_cell.length_b   1.000
_cell.length_c   1.000
_cell.angle_alpha   90.00
_cell.angle_beta   90.00
_cell.angle_gamma   90.00
#
_symmetry.space_group_name_H-M   'P 1'
#
loop_
_entity.id
_entity.type
_entity.pdbx_description
1 polymer ?
#
loop_
_entity_poly.entity_id
_entity_poly.type
_entity_poly.pdbx_seq_one_letter_code
_entity_poly.pdbx_strand_id
1 'polypeptide(L)'
;FSLLVDALQRQADNSFINYFCVENPKQKERIEKIIKEFSDSTKVLNVHYLLNSISEGFVDNDLKIAVFTDHELFERYHKYRLRDQKQNHEAITLKEIMLLKPGDFITHIDYGVGKFAGLEKLENNGRIQETIRLVYKDNDILYVSIHALHKISRYTGKDGTAPTLHRLGSNTWNNLKNKTKQKVKDIAKDLIALYAKRKASMGFAFSADSYLQHELEASFIYEDTPD
;
A
#
# COMPACT_ATOMS: atom_id res chain seq x y z
N PHE A 1 -5.65 7.19 35.55
CA PHE A 1 -5.98 8.48 34.90
C PHE A 1 -6.73 9.49 35.78
N SER A 2 -7.16 9.14 37.01
CA SER A 2 -7.73 10.13 37.95
C SER A 2 -6.80 11.30 38.27
N LEU A 3 -5.50 11.01 38.47
CA LEU A 3 -4.48 12.05 38.71
C LEU A 3 -4.35 13.06 37.56
N LEU A 4 -4.54 12.62 36.31
CA LEU A 4 -4.54 13.52 35.15
C LEU A 4 -5.73 14.47 35.19
N VAL A 5 -6.94 13.93 35.42
CA VAL A 5 -8.16 14.74 35.49
C VAL A 5 -8.08 15.73 36.65
N ASP A 6 -7.56 15.32 37.80
CA ASP A 6 -7.32 16.21 38.94
C ASP A 6 -6.30 17.31 38.60
N ALA A 7 -5.24 16.99 37.85
CA ALA A 7 -4.25 17.97 37.42
C ALA A 7 -4.84 18.98 36.43
N LEU A 8 -5.61 18.51 35.43
CA LEU A 8 -6.33 19.36 34.47
C LEU A 8 -7.33 20.28 35.19
N GLN A 9 -8.04 19.75 36.19
CA GLN A 9 -8.97 20.53 37.00
C GLN A 9 -8.25 21.63 37.78
N ARG A 10 -7.16 21.29 38.48
CA ARG A 10 -6.35 22.28 39.21
C ARG A 10 -5.80 23.37 38.29
N GLN A 11 -5.42 23.02 37.06
CA GLN A 11 -4.94 23.99 36.08
C GLN A 11 -6.08 24.89 35.60
N ALA A 12 -7.24 24.32 35.27
CA ALA A 12 -8.42 25.08 34.87
C ALA A 12 -8.91 26.03 35.99
N ASP A 13 -8.92 25.59 37.25
CA ASP A 13 -9.26 26.41 38.42
C ASP A 13 -8.28 27.60 38.59
N ASN A 14 -7.02 27.40 38.21
CA ASN A 14 -5.99 28.44 38.19
C ASN A 14 -5.99 29.29 36.90
N SER A 15 -7.07 29.23 36.11
CA SER A 15 -7.27 29.95 34.84
C SER A 15 -6.28 29.55 33.73
N PHE A 16 -5.72 28.34 33.78
CA PHE A 16 -4.93 27.81 32.68
C PHE A 16 -5.81 27.23 31.56
N ILE A 17 -5.28 27.27 30.33
CA ILE A 17 -5.82 26.59 29.16
C ILE A 17 -4.99 25.33 28.90
N ASN A 18 -5.64 24.18 28.80
CA ASN A 18 -5.00 22.89 28.61
C ASN A 18 -5.00 22.50 27.13
N TYR A 19 -3.83 22.33 26.52
CA TYR A 19 -3.68 21.86 25.14
C TYR A 19 -3.13 20.44 25.11
N PHE A 20 -3.76 19.55 24.34
CA PHE A 20 -3.18 18.28 23.95
C PHE A 20 -2.64 18.35 22.52
N CYS A 21 -1.33 18.19 22.37
CA CYS A 21 -0.68 17.94 21.10
C CYS A 21 -0.81 16.46 20.77
N VAL A 22 -1.53 16.17 19.67
CA VAL A 22 -1.89 14.81 19.28
C VAL A 22 -1.54 14.60 17.81
N GLU A 23 -0.74 13.57 17.52
CA GLU A 23 -0.35 13.26 16.13
C GLU A 23 -1.46 12.57 15.34
N ASN A 24 -2.27 11.75 16.02
CA ASN A 24 -3.24 10.86 15.39
C ASN A 24 -4.67 11.19 15.84
N PRO A 25 -5.63 11.41 14.93
CA PRO A 25 -7.05 11.59 15.27
C PRO A 25 -7.63 10.49 16.17
N LYS A 26 -7.19 9.23 16.03
CA LYS A 26 -7.63 8.13 16.91
C LYS A 26 -7.16 8.31 18.36
N GLN A 27 -5.99 8.91 18.57
CA GLN A 27 -5.49 9.21 19.93
C GLN A 27 -6.28 10.33 20.56
N LYS A 28 -6.73 11.32 19.77
CA LYS A 28 -7.65 12.36 20.25
C LYS A 28 -8.94 11.71 20.78
N GLU A 29 -9.55 10.82 20.00
CA GLU A 29 -10.75 10.10 20.43
C GLU A 29 -10.52 9.28 21.72
N ARG A 30 -9.33 8.68 21.88
CA ARG A 30 -8.94 7.96 23.10
C ARG A 30 -8.85 8.89 24.30
N ILE A 31 -8.19 10.04 24.17
CA ILE A 31 -8.07 11.05 25.23
C ILE A 31 -9.45 11.58 25.62
N GLU A 32 -10.31 11.87 24.64
CA GLU A 32 -11.69 12.31 24.89
C GLU A 32 -12.50 11.26 25.66
N LYS A 33 -12.35 9.97 25.33
CA LYS A 33 -12.99 8.87 26.08
C LYS A 33 -12.48 8.80 27.52
N ILE A 34 -11.16 8.89 27.73
CA ILE A 34 -10.55 8.85 29.07
C ILE A 34 -11.04 10.04 29.90
N ILE A 35 -11.04 11.25 29.35
CA ILE A 35 -11.53 12.42 30.08
C ILE A 35 -13.00 12.21 30.44
N LYS A 36 -13.84 11.76 29.50
CA LYS A 36 -15.27 11.54 29.76
C LYS A 36 -15.55 10.45 30.80
N GLU A 37 -14.74 9.41 30.86
CA GLU A 37 -14.87 8.31 31.82
C GLU A 37 -14.47 8.73 33.24
N PHE A 38 -13.44 9.58 33.36
CA PHE A 38 -12.84 9.96 34.64
C PHE A 38 -13.22 11.36 35.14
N SER A 39 -13.89 12.20 34.34
CA SER A 39 -14.36 13.53 34.74
C SER A 39 -15.82 13.54 35.17
N ASP A 40 -16.12 14.22 36.27
CA ASP A 40 -17.51 14.59 36.60
C ASP A 40 -18.07 15.55 35.55
N SER A 41 -19.27 15.29 35.03
CA SER A 41 -19.89 16.05 33.92
C SER A 41 -20.17 17.54 34.18
N THR A 42 -19.81 18.06 35.35
CA THR A 42 -20.04 19.43 35.80
C THR A 42 -18.80 20.31 35.79
N LYS A 43 -17.62 19.74 35.48
CA LYS A 43 -16.32 20.42 35.59
C LYS A 43 -15.83 20.95 34.24
N VAL A 44 -15.42 22.22 34.20
CA VAL A 44 -14.86 22.86 33.00
C VAL A 44 -13.35 22.65 32.99
N LEU A 45 -12.86 21.84 32.05
CA LEU A 45 -11.44 21.46 31.97
C LEU A 45 -10.62 22.27 30.95
N ASN A 46 -11.24 23.21 30.20
CA ASN A 46 -10.60 24.08 29.19
C ASN A 46 -9.62 23.34 28.26
N VAL A 47 -10.06 22.23 27.67
CA VAL A 47 -9.22 21.35 26.86
C VAL A 47 -9.32 21.68 25.37
N HIS A 48 -8.18 21.88 24.73
CA HIS A 48 -8.04 22.06 23.29
C HIS A 48 -7.10 21.02 22.69
N TYR A 49 -7.34 20.65 21.43
CA TYR A 49 -6.53 19.67 20.71
C TYR A 49 -5.81 20.33 19.55
N LEU A 50 -4.51 20.08 19.43
CA LEU A 50 -3.68 20.52 18.32
C LEU A 50 -3.19 19.28 17.55
N LEU A 51 -3.39 19.27 16.23
CA LEU A 51 -3.00 18.17 15.35
C LEU A 51 -1.53 18.25 14.93
N ASN A 52 -0.67 18.52 15.91
CA ASN A 52 0.77 18.68 15.73
C ASN A 52 1.47 17.88 16.81
N SER A 53 2.67 17.38 16.50
CA SER A 53 3.55 16.81 17.51
C SER A 53 4.56 17.82 18.01
N ILE A 54 4.84 17.76 19.30
CA ILE A 54 5.99 18.41 19.93
C ILE A 54 6.73 17.36 20.76
N SER A 55 8.02 17.57 21.03
CA SER A 55 8.87 16.55 21.66
C SER A 55 8.64 16.36 23.16
N GLU A 56 8.07 17.34 23.87
CA GLU A 56 7.83 17.32 25.31
C GLU A 56 6.73 18.34 25.64
N GLY A 57 5.95 18.08 26.68
CA GLY A 57 4.97 19.01 27.23
C GLY A 57 5.65 20.13 28.02
N PHE A 58 4.91 21.22 28.27
CA PHE A 58 5.42 22.32 29.08
C PHE A 58 4.29 23.15 29.68
N VAL A 59 4.63 23.95 30.70
CA VAL A 59 3.71 24.90 31.33
C VAL A 59 4.27 26.30 31.20
N ASP A 60 3.49 27.19 30.59
CA ASP A 60 3.76 28.61 30.51
C ASP A 60 2.89 29.34 31.53
N ASN A 61 3.53 29.89 32.56
CA ASN A 61 2.85 30.61 33.63
C ASN A 61 2.41 32.03 33.25
N ASP A 62 3.05 32.64 32.26
CA ASP A 62 2.78 34.01 31.81
C ASP A 62 1.55 34.03 30.91
N LEU A 63 1.47 33.08 29.98
CA LEU A 63 0.32 32.91 29.09
C LEU A 63 -0.81 32.06 29.71
N LYS A 64 -0.56 31.45 30.88
CA LYS A 64 -1.47 30.50 31.55
C LYS A 64 -1.85 29.34 30.63
N ILE A 65 -0.84 28.70 30.05
CA ILE A 65 -1.02 27.57 29.13
C ILE A 65 -0.31 26.34 29.69
N ALA A 66 -0.99 25.20 29.68
CA ALA A 66 -0.40 23.90 29.94
C ALA A 66 -0.52 23.03 28.68
N VAL A 67 0.60 22.56 28.16
CA VAL A 67 0.66 21.72 26.97
C VAL A 67 1.06 20.31 27.38
N PHE A 68 0.23 19.36 26.99
CA PHE A 68 0.41 17.93 27.20
C PHE A 68 0.59 17.25 25.85
N THR A 69 1.37 16.19 25.83
CA THR A 69 1.59 15.39 24.63
C THR A 69 0.98 14.01 24.78
N ASP A 70 0.52 13.43 23.67
CA ASP A 70 0.02 12.05 23.66
C ASP A 70 1.09 11.05 24.10
N HIS A 71 2.36 11.31 23.78
CA HIS A 71 3.46 10.41 24.12
C HIS A 71 3.85 10.45 25.61
N GLU A 72 3.75 11.60 26.31
CA GLU A 72 3.92 11.63 27.79
C GLU A 72 2.74 11.00 28.51
N LEU A 73 1.53 11.16 27.97
CA LEU A 73 0.33 10.60 28.56
C LEU A 73 0.28 9.07 28.47
N PHE A 74 0.92 8.50 27.45
CA PHE A 74 0.91 7.06 27.16
C PHE A 74 2.31 6.42 27.16
N GLU A 75 3.34 7.10 27.66
CA GLU A 75 4.74 6.66 27.72
C GLU A 75 5.31 6.14 26.39
N ARG A 76 5.14 6.90 25.30
CA ARG A 76 5.63 6.53 23.95
C ARG A 76 6.86 7.34 23.54
N TYR A 77 7.73 6.77 22.71
CA TYR A 77 8.87 7.48 22.13
C TYR A 77 8.47 8.21 20.85
N HIS A 78 8.72 9.52 20.76
CA HIS A 78 8.56 10.30 19.54
C HIS A 78 9.54 9.82 18.44
N LYS A 79 9.03 9.39 17.28
CA LYS A 79 9.86 9.03 16.10
C LYS A 79 9.38 9.72 14.82
N TYR A 80 10.35 10.33 14.13
CA TYR A 80 10.22 10.98 12.83
C TYR A 80 9.77 9.98 11.74
N ARG A 81 8.70 10.30 10.99
CA ARG A 81 8.16 9.48 9.89
C ARG A 81 8.86 9.76 8.55
N LEU A 82 9.26 8.71 7.83
CA LEU A 82 9.68 8.77 6.43
C LEU A 82 8.47 8.70 5.48
N ARG A 83 8.56 9.43 4.37
CA ARG A 83 7.50 9.62 3.37
C ARG A 83 7.26 8.36 2.54
N ASP A 84 5.99 7.99 2.44
CA ASP A 84 5.48 6.78 1.81
C ASP A 84 5.80 6.68 0.30
N GLN A 85 6.25 5.50 -0.15
CA GLN A 85 6.61 5.25 -1.56
C GLN A 85 5.40 4.69 -2.32
N LYS A 86 4.91 5.46 -3.30
CA LYS A 86 3.82 5.03 -4.20
C LYS A 86 4.20 3.78 -5.00
N GLN A 87 3.30 2.79 -4.99
CA GLN A 87 3.37 1.57 -5.78
C GLN A 87 3.31 1.85 -7.29
N ASN A 88 4.27 1.30 -8.04
CA ASN A 88 4.34 1.38 -9.51
C ASN A 88 3.50 0.26 -10.16
N HIS A 89 2.76 0.62 -11.22
CA HIS A 89 1.93 -0.32 -12.01
C HIS A 89 2.77 -1.20 -12.95
N GLU A 90 2.30 -2.43 -13.19
CA GLU A 90 2.96 -3.56 -13.87
C GLU A 90 3.13 -3.48 -15.41
N ALA A 91 2.85 -2.33 -16.04
CA ALA A 91 3.11 -2.16 -17.47
C ALA A 91 4.57 -1.79 -17.69
N ILE A 92 5.24 -2.39 -18.70
CA ILE A 92 6.60 -1.97 -19.08
C ILE A 92 6.58 -0.47 -19.36
N THR A 93 7.18 0.28 -18.44
CA THR A 93 7.46 1.70 -18.63
C THR A 93 8.67 1.86 -19.55
N LEU A 94 8.85 3.02 -20.16
CA LEU A 94 10.02 3.30 -21.00
C LEU A 94 11.36 3.01 -20.26
N LYS A 95 11.35 3.15 -18.92
CA LYS A 95 12.48 2.81 -18.05
C LYS A 95 12.80 1.32 -18.04
N GLU A 96 11.79 0.45 -18.07
CA GLU A 96 12.01 -1.00 -18.09
C GLU A 96 12.60 -1.49 -19.41
N ILE A 97 12.28 -0.83 -20.53
CA ILE A 97 12.88 -1.15 -21.84
C ILE A 97 14.37 -0.83 -21.84
N MET A 98 14.77 0.28 -21.23
CA MET A 98 16.18 0.66 -21.12
C MET A 98 16.99 -0.34 -20.27
N LEU A 99 16.33 -1.17 -19.45
CA LEU A 99 16.98 -2.20 -18.65
C LEU A 99 17.11 -3.54 -19.39
N LEU A 100 16.42 -3.72 -20.52
CA LEU A 100 16.45 -4.96 -21.29
C LEU A 100 17.79 -5.13 -22.01
N LYS A 101 18.33 -6.34 -21.93
CA LYS A 101 19.56 -6.74 -22.61
C LYS A 101 19.24 -7.68 -23.78
N PRO A 102 20.00 -7.62 -24.89
CA PRO A 102 19.88 -8.61 -25.96
C PRO A 102 19.97 -10.03 -25.39
N GLY A 103 19.00 -10.87 -25.74
CA GLY A 103 18.84 -12.22 -25.19
C GLY A 103 17.74 -12.36 -24.14
N ASP A 104 17.27 -11.26 -23.54
CA ASP A 104 16.17 -11.29 -22.58
C ASP A 104 14.87 -11.79 -23.23
N PHE A 105 14.09 -12.54 -22.45
CA PHE A 105 12.82 -13.09 -22.92
C PHE A 105 11.69 -12.07 -22.76
N ILE A 106 10.92 -11.93 -23.82
CA ILE A 106 9.83 -10.97 -23.94
C ILE A 106 8.59 -11.70 -24.40
N THR A 107 7.43 -11.35 -23.82
CA THR A 107 6.12 -11.83 -24.25
C THR A 107 5.42 -10.74 -25.06
N HIS A 108 5.02 -11.06 -26.28
CA HIS A 108 4.10 -10.26 -27.06
C HIS A 108 2.68 -10.82 -26.94
N ILE A 109 1.69 -9.95 -26.73
CA ILE A 109 0.29 -10.35 -26.48
C ILE A 109 -0.32 -11.24 -27.59
N ASP A 110 0.10 -11.01 -28.84
CA ASP A 110 -0.41 -11.68 -30.04
C ASP A 110 0.45 -12.87 -30.50
N TYR A 111 1.76 -12.87 -30.22
CA TYR A 111 2.72 -13.81 -30.83
C TYR A 111 3.45 -14.70 -29.81
N GLY A 112 3.28 -14.44 -28.51
CA GLY A 112 3.87 -15.22 -27.44
C GLY A 112 5.30 -14.81 -27.11
N VAL A 113 6.08 -15.77 -26.63
CA VAL A 113 7.43 -15.54 -26.10
C VAL A 113 8.48 -15.53 -27.22
N GLY A 114 9.23 -14.43 -27.30
CA GLY A 114 10.39 -14.22 -28.15
C GLY A 114 11.60 -13.72 -27.35
N LYS A 115 12.72 -13.48 -28.03
CA LYS A 115 13.94 -12.89 -27.47
C LYS A 115 14.12 -11.47 -27.95
N PHE A 116 14.53 -10.58 -27.05
CA PHE A 116 14.95 -9.22 -27.41
C PHE A 116 16.27 -9.27 -28.18
N ALA A 117 16.33 -8.62 -29.34
CA ALA A 117 17.55 -8.50 -30.13
C ALA A 117 18.13 -7.07 -30.14
N GLY A 118 17.32 -6.05 -29.83
CA GLY A 118 17.77 -4.67 -29.74
C GLY A 118 16.74 -3.67 -30.28
N LEU A 119 17.15 -2.40 -30.32
CA LEU A 119 16.42 -1.31 -30.95
C LEU A 119 17.00 -1.07 -32.36
N GLU A 120 16.14 -0.97 -33.36
CA GLU A 120 16.51 -0.69 -34.76
C GLU A 120 15.66 0.47 -35.31
N LYS A 121 16.29 1.34 -36.10
CA LYS A 121 15.63 2.40 -36.86
C LYS A 121 15.32 1.87 -38.25
N LEU A 122 14.03 1.79 -38.58
CA LEU A 122 13.57 1.37 -39.90
C LEU A 122 13.04 2.57 -40.67
N GLU A 123 13.36 2.66 -41.94
CA GLU A 123 12.74 3.64 -42.83
C GLU A 123 11.54 2.99 -43.53
N ASN A 124 10.35 3.56 -43.32
CA ASN A 124 9.14 3.11 -43.96
C ASN A 124 8.47 4.30 -44.66
N ASN A 125 8.36 4.25 -45.98
CA ASN A 125 7.77 5.31 -46.82
C ASN A 125 8.37 6.71 -46.55
N GLY A 126 9.69 6.81 -46.41
CA GLY A 126 10.42 8.07 -46.17
C GLY A 126 10.31 8.62 -44.74
N ARG A 127 9.75 7.85 -43.79
CA ARG A 127 9.73 8.18 -42.37
C ARG A 127 10.55 7.18 -41.58
N ILE A 128 11.47 7.69 -40.77
CA ILE A 128 12.26 6.88 -39.84
C ILE A 128 11.40 6.55 -38.63
N GLN A 129 11.24 5.27 -38.34
CA GLN A 129 10.50 4.75 -37.20
C GLN A 129 11.42 3.93 -36.30
N GLU A 130 11.39 4.22 -35.00
CA GLU A 130 12.10 3.43 -34.00
C GLU A 130 11.28 2.18 -33.67
N THR A 131 11.95 1.03 -33.74
CA THR A 131 11.34 -0.29 -33.52
C THR A 131 12.20 -1.13 -32.60
N ILE A 132 11.55 -2.04 -31.89
CA ILE A 132 12.18 -3.12 -31.16
C ILE A 132 12.21 -4.33 -32.06
N ARG A 133 13.40 -4.92 -32.20
CA ARG A 133 13.59 -6.18 -32.91
C ARG A 133 13.48 -7.35 -31.93
N LEU A 134 12.57 -8.27 -32.23
CA LEU A 134 12.37 -9.52 -31.50
C LEU A 134 12.70 -10.71 -32.40
N VAL A 135 13.34 -11.72 -31.83
CA VAL A 135 13.68 -12.98 -32.51
C VAL A 135 12.88 -14.12 -31.89
N TYR A 136 12.16 -14.85 -32.73
CA TYR A 136 11.32 -15.98 -32.39
C TYR A 136 12.01 -17.30 -32.77
N LYS A 137 11.30 -18.41 -32.61
CA LYS A 137 11.79 -19.74 -33.04
C LYS A 137 12.12 -19.71 -34.55
N ASP A 138 13.06 -20.54 -34.97
CA ASP A 138 13.52 -20.65 -36.36
C ASP A 138 14.14 -19.35 -36.91
N ASN A 139 14.60 -18.46 -36.03
CA ASN A 139 15.15 -17.13 -36.32
C ASN A 139 14.16 -16.17 -37.03
N ASP A 140 12.85 -16.42 -36.88
CA ASP A 140 11.81 -15.50 -37.34
C ASP A 140 11.94 -14.14 -36.64
N ILE A 141 11.86 -13.04 -37.39
CA ILE A 141 12.04 -11.68 -36.85
C ILE A 141 10.71 -10.94 -36.82
N LEU A 142 10.42 -10.27 -35.70
CA LEU A 142 9.31 -9.35 -35.57
C LEU A 142 9.82 -7.96 -35.18
N TYR A 143 9.41 -6.96 -35.94
CA TYR A 143 9.63 -5.55 -35.62
C TYR A 143 8.40 -4.96 -34.95
N VAL A 144 8.55 -4.44 -33.74
CA VAL A 144 7.46 -3.80 -33.00
C VAL A 144 7.78 -2.33 -32.80
N SER A 145 6.87 -1.45 -33.20
CA SER A 145 7.05 -0.02 -32.97
C SER A 145 7.04 0.32 -31.48
N ILE A 146 7.83 1.32 -31.10
CA ILE A 146 7.79 1.94 -29.76
C ILE A 146 6.41 2.53 -29.38
N HIS A 147 5.48 2.71 -30.32
CA HIS A 147 4.11 3.11 -29.99
C HIS A 147 3.24 1.92 -29.51
N ALA A 148 3.68 0.68 -29.79
CA ALA A 148 2.99 -0.54 -29.44
C ALA A 148 3.59 -1.24 -28.20
N LEU A 149 4.33 -0.52 -27.36
CA LEU A 149 4.99 -1.09 -26.17
C LEU A 149 4.02 -1.73 -25.18
N HIS A 150 2.79 -1.23 -25.10
CA HIS A 150 1.72 -1.83 -24.28
C HIS A 150 1.37 -3.28 -24.67
N LYS A 151 1.80 -3.76 -25.84
CA LYS A 151 1.64 -5.15 -26.30
C LYS A 151 2.75 -6.08 -25.83
N ILE A 152 3.79 -5.52 -25.23
CA ILE A 152 5.01 -6.20 -24.87
C ILE A 152 5.13 -6.22 -23.35
N SER A 153 5.53 -7.35 -22.79
CA SER A 153 5.82 -7.50 -21.36
C SER A 153 7.05 -8.37 -21.17
N ARG A 154 7.81 -8.14 -20.09
CA ARG A 154 8.99 -8.93 -19.78
C ARG A 154 8.50 -10.32 -19.40
N TYR A 155 9.12 -11.35 -19.93
CA TYR A 155 8.75 -12.70 -19.54
C TYR A 155 9.24 -13.00 -18.12
N THR A 156 8.31 -13.31 -17.23
CA THR A 156 8.56 -13.78 -15.86
C THR A 156 8.16 -15.25 -15.78
N GLY A 157 9.16 -16.13 -15.87
CA GLY A 157 8.99 -17.57 -15.72
C GLY A 157 9.34 -18.05 -14.30
N LYS A 158 9.18 -19.36 -14.05
CA LYS A 158 9.74 -19.98 -12.85
C LYS A 158 11.27 -19.95 -12.94
N ASP A 159 11.90 -19.51 -11.85
CA ASP A 159 13.34 -19.24 -11.79
C ASP A 159 14.18 -20.41 -12.33
N GLY A 160 15.11 -20.09 -13.24
CA GLY A 160 16.11 -21.02 -13.76
C GLY A 160 15.72 -21.79 -15.04
N THR A 161 14.47 -21.75 -15.50
CA THR A 161 14.07 -22.42 -16.75
C THR A 161 13.90 -21.44 -17.91
N ALA A 162 14.68 -21.63 -18.98
CA ALA A 162 14.50 -20.86 -20.21
C ALA A 162 13.18 -21.24 -20.89
N PRO A 163 12.32 -20.28 -21.27
CA PRO A 163 11.07 -20.58 -21.94
C PRO A 163 11.30 -21.10 -23.36
N THR A 164 10.34 -21.89 -23.84
CA THR A 164 10.26 -22.26 -25.24
C THR A 164 9.83 -21.06 -26.08
N LEU A 165 10.63 -20.71 -27.09
CA LEU A 165 10.25 -19.67 -28.05
C LEU A 165 9.09 -20.14 -28.92
N HIS A 166 8.13 -19.23 -29.15
CA HIS A 166 7.05 -19.47 -30.08
C HIS A 166 7.50 -19.20 -31.52
N ARG A 167 6.77 -19.75 -32.50
CA ARG A 167 7.00 -19.51 -33.93
C ARG A 167 5.98 -18.52 -34.46
N LEU A 168 6.40 -17.58 -35.30
CA LEU A 168 5.47 -16.61 -35.89
C LEU A 168 4.50 -17.32 -36.84
N GLY A 169 3.24 -16.86 -36.86
CA GLY A 169 2.17 -17.47 -37.66
C GLY A 169 1.64 -18.81 -37.14
N SER A 170 2.19 -19.36 -36.05
CA SER A 170 1.69 -20.59 -35.43
C SER A 170 0.49 -20.32 -34.53
N ASN A 171 -0.53 -21.19 -34.59
CA ASN A 171 -1.68 -21.14 -33.67
C ASN A 171 -1.37 -21.67 -32.26
N THR A 172 -0.13 -22.08 -31.98
CA THR A 172 0.28 -22.64 -30.67
C THR A 172 0.03 -21.66 -29.52
N TRP A 173 0.36 -20.38 -29.72
CA TRP A 173 0.13 -19.33 -28.72
C TRP A 173 -1.37 -19.08 -28.47
N ASN A 174 -2.16 -18.96 -29.53
CA ASN A 174 -3.60 -18.75 -29.42
C ASN A 174 -4.30 -19.92 -28.70
N ASN A 175 -3.92 -21.16 -29.03
CA ASN A 175 -4.44 -22.35 -28.37
C ASN A 175 -4.07 -22.39 -26.89
N LEU A 176 -2.83 -22.04 -26.55
CA LEU A 176 -2.38 -21.94 -25.16
C LEU A 176 -3.17 -20.86 -24.40
N LYS A 177 -3.34 -19.68 -24.99
CA LYS A 177 -4.12 -18.56 -24.43
C LYS A 177 -5.57 -18.95 -24.17
N ASN A 178 -6.21 -19.62 -25.12
CA ASN A 178 -7.59 -20.10 -24.98
C ASN A 178 -7.73 -21.16 -23.88
N LYS A 179 -6.81 -22.13 -23.84
CA LYS A 179 -6.79 -23.17 -22.79
C LYS A 179 -6.58 -22.55 -21.40
N THR A 180 -5.65 -21.62 -21.27
CA THR A 180 -5.39 -20.91 -20.01
C THR A 180 -6.59 -20.04 -19.60
N LYS A 181 -7.21 -19.33 -20.56
CA LYS A 181 -8.43 -18.54 -20.31
C LYS A 181 -9.56 -19.41 -19.76
N GLN A 182 -9.75 -20.61 -20.29
CA GLN A 182 -10.75 -21.54 -19.77
C GLN A 182 -10.44 -21.95 -18.33
N LYS A 183 -9.19 -22.35 -18.04
CA LYS A 183 -8.78 -22.71 -16.67
C LYS A 183 -8.98 -21.57 -15.68
N VAL A 184 -8.64 -20.34 -16.05
CA VAL A 184 -8.84 -19.16 -15.20
C VAL A 184 -10.33 -18.94 -14.91
N LYS A 185 -11.21 -19.13 -15.90
CA LYS A 185 -12.66 -19.07 -15.69
C LYS A 185 -13.17 -20.15 -14.74
N ASP A 186 -12.64 -21.37 -14.86
CA ASP A 186 -13.02 -22.48 -13.99
C ASP A 186 -12.64 -22.17 -12.52
N ILE A 187 -11.42 -21.68 -12.29
CA ILE A 187 -10.97 -21.23 -10.96
C ILE A 187 -11.85 -20.09 -10.43
N ALA A 188 -12.17 -19.11 -11.27
CA ALA A 188 -13.02 -17.99 -10.87
C ALA A 188 -14.43 -18.48 -10.47
N LYS A 189 -15.00 -19.44 -11.21
CA LYS A 189 -16.28 -20.06 -10.90
C LYS A 189 -16.22 -20.79 -9.55
N ASP A 190 -15.17 -21.55 -9.29
CA ASP A 190 -14.98 -22.26 -8.04
C ASP A 190 -14.84 -21.31 -6.85
N LEU A 191 -14.10 -20.19 -7.03
CA LEU A 191 -13.99 -19.15 -6.01
C LEU A 191 -15.35 -18.50 -5.73
N ILE A 192 -16.11 -18.14 -6.75
CA ILE A 192 -17.45 -17.56 -6.58
C ILE A 192 -18.36 -18.55 -5.82
N ALA A 193 -18.33 -19.83 -6.19
CA ALA A 193 -19.11 -20.86 -5.51
C ALA A 193 -18.67 -21.03 -4.04
N LEU A 194 -17.36 -20.99 -3.76
CA LEU A 194 -16.81 -21.04 -2.41
C LEU A 194 -17.28 -19.85 -1.57
N TYR A 195 -17.20 -18.63 -2.10
CA TYR A 195 -17.66 -17.43 -1.40
C TYR A 195 -19.18 -17.41 -1.20
N ALA A 196 -19.96 -17.89 -2.17
CA ALA A 196 -21.41 -18.05 -2.03
C ALA A 196 -21.75 -19.05 -0.91
N LYS A 197 -21.09 -20.22 -0.89
CA LYS A 197 -21.23 -21.21 0.17
C LYS A 197 -20.85 -20.63 1.54
N ARG A 198 -19.72 -19.91 1.61
CA ARG A 198 -19.24 -19.26 2.84
C ARG A 198 -20.21 -18.19 3.36
N LYS A 199 -20.85 -17.44 2.46
CA LYS A 199 -21.82 -16.41 2.81
C LYS A 199 -23.16 -16.99 3.28
N ALA A 200 -23.57 -18.14 2.73
CA ALA A 200 -24.79 -18.83 3.11
C ALA A 200 -24.65 -19.65 4.40
N SER A 201 -23.45 -20.14 4.71
CA SER A 201 -23.19 -20.84 5.97
C SER A 201 -23.23 -19.88 7.15
N MET A 202 -23.93 -20.28 8.21
CA MET A 202 -23.86 -19.57 9.49
C MET A 202 -22.46 -19.76 10.09
N GLY A 203 -21.76 -18.66 10.33
CA GLY A 203 -20.45 -18.63 10.98
C GLY A 203 -20.54 -18.40 12.49
N PHE A 204 -19.39 -18.39 13.14
CA PHE A 204 -19.26 -17.92 14.52
C PHE A 204 -18.85 -16.44 14.50
N ALA A 205 -19.70 -15.57 15.04
CA ALA A 205 -19.37 -14.17 15.25
C ALA A 205 -18.67 -14.03 16.61
N PHE A 206 -17.43 -13.57 16.62
CA PHE A 206 -16.71 -13.26 17.86
C PHE A 206 -17.33 -12.05 18.56
N SER A 207 -17.15 -11.98 19.88
CA SER A 207 -17.55 -10.82 20.68
C SER A 207 -16.74 -9.58 20.29
N ALA A 208 -17.28 -8.41 20.61
CA ALA A 208 -16.53 -7.16 20.50
C ALA A 208 -15.27 -7.19 21.38
N ASP A 209 -14.31 -6.33 21.04
CA ASP A 209 -13.03 -6.24 21.74
C ASP A 209 -13.24 -5.92 23.23
N SER A 210 -12.46 -6.59 24.06
CA SER A 210 -12.48 -6.42 25.52
C SER A 210 -11.36 -5.50 25.98
N TYR A 211 -11.40 -5.08 27.25
CA TYR A 211 -10.31 -4.33 27.88
C TYR A 211 -8.95 -5.02 27.71
N LEU A 212 -8.90 -6.35 27.87
CA LEU A 212 -7.67 -7.13 27.73
C LEU A 212 -7.08 -7.07 26.30
N GLN A 213 -7.93 -6.99 25.28
CA GLN A 213 -7.48 -6.86 23.89
C GLN A 213 -6.75 -5.53 23.68
N HIS A 214 -7.30 -4.44 24.24
CA HIS A 214 -6.70 -3.11 24.13
C HIS A 214 -5.38 -2.99 24.89
N GLU A 215 -5.27 -3.61 26.06
CA GLU A 215 -4.02 -3.66 26.83
C GLU A 215 -2.94 -4.44 26.07
N LEU A 216 -3.31 -5.56 25.45
CA LEU A 216 -2.39 -6.37 24.64
C LEU A 216 -1.91 -5.59 23.40
N GLU A 217 -2.82 -4.92 22.69
CA GLU A 217 -2.46 -4.06 21.55
C GLU A 217 -1.56 -2.90 21.98
N ALA A 218 -1.83 -2.29 23.14
CA ALA A 218 -1.02 -1.20 23.68
C ALA A 218 0.36 -1.65 24.19
N SER A 219 0.53 -2.92 24.53
CA SER A 219 1.82 -3.49 24.93
C SER A 219 2.81 -3.60 23.76
N PHE A 220 2.33 -3.53 22.52
CA PHE A 220 3.18 -3.59 21.35
C PHE A 220 3.83 -2.22 21.08
N ILE A 221 5.16 -2.19 21.07
CA ILE A 221 5.96 -0.96 20.99
C ILE A 221 6.01 -0.33 19.59
N TYR A 222 5.42 -0.98 18.59
CA TYR A 222 5.46 -0.53 17.19
C TYR A 222 4.09 -0.02 16.76
N GLU A 223 4.08 0.99 15.88
CA GLU A 223 2.86 1.45 15.25
C GLU A 223 2.44 0.51 14.11
N ASP A 224 1.13 0.32 13.96
CA ASP A 224 0.57 -0.38 12.81
C ASP A 224 0.95 0.35 11.52
N THR A 225 1.34 -0.43 10.50
CA THR A 225 1.57 0.13 9.17
C THR A 225 0.23 0.55 8.55
N PRO A 226 0.22 1.55 7.65
CA PRO A 226 -1.02 2.07 7.04
C PRO A 226 -1.70 1.13 6.04
N ASP A 227 -1.18 -0.08 5.81
CA ASP A 227 -1.53 -0.99 4.70
C ASP A 227 -2.93 -1.65 4.84
#